data_AF-A0A0C2SUL4-F1
#
_entry.id   AF-A0A0C2SUL4-F1
#
_cell.length_a   1.000
_cell.length_b   1.000
_cell.length_c   1.000
_cell.angle_alpha   90.00
_cell.angle_beta   90.00
_cell.angle_gamma   90.00
#
_symmetry.space_group_name_H-M   'P 1'
#
loop_
_entity.id
_entity.type
_entity.pdbx_description
1 polymer ?
#
loop_
_entity_poly.entity_id
_entity_poly.type
_entity_poly.pdbx_seq_one_letter_code
_entity_poly.pdbx_strand_id
1 'polypeptide(L)' 'MLTANPHAFPNLIQRLCPDILAEIFAFCLPEVTAWIIQISSRDAPLLLCSVCSSWRSLALSTPRLWQT' A
#
# COMPACT_ATOMS: atom_id res chain seq x y z
N MET A 1 25.85 6.47 9.19
CA MET A 1 25.39 6.92 10.51
C MET A 1 24.07 7.66 10.32
N LEU A 2 22.94 6.97 10.52
CA LEU A 2 21.61 7.58 10.38
C LEU A 2 21.24 8.26 11.71
N THR A 3 21.11 9.58 11.70
CA THR A 3 20.61 10.35 12.84
C THR A 3 19.12 10.06 13.00
N ALA A 4 18.75 9.21 13.94
CA ALA A 4 17.37 9.06 14.37
C ALA A 4 16.95 10.35 15.10
N ASN A 5 15.97 11.07 14.53
CA ASN A 5 15.38 12.26 15.15
C ASN A 5 14.55 11.83 16.38
N PRO A 6 14.88 12.27 17.60
CA PRO A 6 14.22 11.84 18.83
C PRO A 6 12.76 12.31 18.97
N HIS A 7 12.26 13.15 18.06
CA HIS A 7 10.86 13.62 18.03
C HIS A 7 10.01 12.96 16.94
N ALA A 8 10.58 12.06 16.13
CA ALA A 8 9.81 11.33 15.14
C ALA A 8 9.02 10.22 15.86
N PHE A 9 7.71 10.41 16.03
CA PHE A 9 6.82 9.30 16.36
C PHE A 9 7.01 8.24 15.28
N PRO A 10 7.52 7.03 15.60
CA PRO A 10 7.68 5.99 14.60
C PRO A 10 6.28 5.69 14.07
N ASN A 11 6.08 5.97 12.79
CA ASN A 11 4.80 5.83 12.13
C ASN A 11 4.31 4.40 12.40
N LEU A 12 3.17 4.23 13.09
CA LEU A 12 2.72 2.92 13.60
C LEU A 12 2.62 1.87 12.47
N ILE A 13 2.29 2.34 11.28
CA ILE A 13 2.20 1.55 10.06
C ILE A 13 3.57 1.00 9.62
N GLN A 14 4.67 1.71 9.89
CA GLN A 14 6.03 1.24 9.60
C GLN A 14 6.51 0.15 10.59
N ARG A 15 5.79 -0.06 11.70
CA ARG A 15 6.06 -1.13 12.67
C ARG A 15 5.30 -2.41 12.37
N LEU A 16 4.35 -2.36 11.42
CA LEU A 16 3.58 -3.53 11.02
C LEU A 16 4.43 -4.43 10.13
N CYS A 17 4.28 -5.75 10.26
CA CYS A 17 4.92 -6.68 9.35
C CYS A 17 4.48 -6.41 7.91
N PRO A 18 5.40 -6.44 6.92
CA PRO A 18 5.06 -6.23 5.51
C PRO A 18 3.92 -7.13 5.02
N ASP A 19 3.88 -8.39 5.48
CA ASP A 19 2.83 -9.35 5.11
C ASP A 19 1.45 -8.94 5.60
N ILE A 20 1.34 -8.44 6.83
CA ILE A 20 0.06 -7.99 7.39
C ILE A 20 -0.40 -6.72 6.68
N LEU A 21 0.53 -5.81 6.37
CA LEU A 21 0.21 -4.60 5.62
C LEU A 21 -0.25 -4.93 4.18
N ALA A 22 0.41 -5.90 3.53
CA ALA A 22 0.01 -6.42 2.23
C ALA A 22 -1.36 -7.11 2.27
N GLU A 23 -1.75 -7.71 3.40
CA GLU A 23 -3.07 -8.31 3.58
C GLU A 23 -4.15 -7.23 3.70
N ILE A 24 -3.88 -6.18 4.48
CA ILE A 24 -4.74 -5.00 4.57
C ILE A 24 -4.93 -4.38 3.18
N PHE A 25 -3.87 -4.25 2.39
CA PHE A 25 -3.94 -3.71 1.03
C PHE A 25 -4.86 -4.53 0.11
N ALA A 26 -4.90 -5.85 0.28
CA ALA A 26 -5.78 -6.72 -0.50
C ALA A 26 -7.27 -6.46 -0.19
N PHE A 27 -7.60 -6.15 1.07
CA PHE A 27 -8.96 -5.73 1.46
C PHE A 27 -9.35 -4.34 0.96
N CYS A 28 -8.40 -3.53 0.49
CA CYS A 28 -8.70 -2.22 -0.11
C CYS A 28 -9.01 -2.30 -1.61
N LEU A 29 -8.86 -3.47 -2.24
CA LEU A 29 -9.11 -3.62 -3.66
C LEU A 29 -10.60 -3.37 -4.00
N PRO A 30 -10.88 -2.67 -5.10
CA PRO A 30 -12.25 -2.44 -5.55
C PRO A 30 -12.91 -3.78 -5.92
N GLU A 31 -14.22 -3.88 -5.64
CA GLU A 31 -15.02 -5.06 -5.95
C GLU A 31 -14.99 -5.34 -7.46
N VAL A 32 -14.92 -6.63 -7.83
CA VAL A 32 -14.66 -7.13 -9.19
C VAL A 32 -15.60 -6.53 -10.25
N THR A 33 -16.81 -6.13 -9.85
CA THR A 33 -17.82 -5.50 -10.71
C THR A 33 -17.43 -4.11 -11.21
N ALA A 34 -16.50 -3.41 -10.55
CA ALA A 34 -16.04 -2.06 -10.91
C ALA A 34 -14.90 -2.04 -11.95
N TRP A 35 -14.24 -3.18 -12.19
CA TRP A 35 -13.06 -3.26 -13.07
C TRP A 35 -13.37 -3.05 -14.55
N ILE A 36 -14.64 -3.15 -14.95
CA ILE A 36 -15.05 -3.00 -16.34
C ILE A 36 -15.02 -1.52 -16.79
N ILE A 37 -14.96 -0.53 -15.89
CA ILE A 37 -15.17 0.85 -16.31
C ILE A 37 -13.94 1.77 -16.24
N GLN A 38 -13.15 1.90 -15.16
CA GLN A 38 -11.91 2.71 -15.23
C GLN A 38 -10.89 2.35 -14.14
N ILE A 39 -9.64 2.12 -14.54
CA ILE A 39 -8.49 2.16 -13.62
C ILE A 39 -8.28 3.63 -13.24
N SER A 40 -8.65 4.01 -12.03
CA SER A 40 -8.43 5.34 -11.48
C SER A 40 -7.19 5.37 -10.58
N SER A 41 -6.47 6.47 -10.58
CA SER A 41 -5.43 6.74 -9.57
C SER A 41 -6.01 6.86 -8.15
N ARG A 42 -7.33 7.02 -8.03
CA ARG A 42 -8.06 7.09 -6.75
C ARG A 42 -8.47 5.73 -6.21
N ASP A 43 -8.28 4.66 -6.96
CA ASP A 43 -8.63 3.31 -6.55
C ASP A 43 -7.37 2.50 -6.22
N ALA A 44 -7.49 1.53 -5.31
CA ALA A 44 -6.44 0.57 -5.07
C ALA A 44 -6.26 -0.33 -6.31
N PRO A 45 -5.03 -0.79 -6.61
CA PRO A 45 -3.80 -0.62 -5.83
C PRO A 45 -3.05 0.71 -6.06
N LEU A 46 -3.46 1.55 -7.02
CA LEU A 46 -2.75 2.79 -7.38
C LEU A 46 -2.78 3.85 -6.27
N LEU A 47 -3.92 3.99 -5.58
CA LEU A 47 -4.06 4.89 -4.44
C LEU A 47 -3.02 4.56 -3.35
N LEU A 48 -2.82 3.28 -3.05
CA LEU A 48 -1.87 2.82 -2.03
C LEU A 48 -0.43 3.19 -2.39
N CYS A 49 -0.11 3.14 -3.69
CA CYS A 49 1.18 3.59 -4.20
C CYS A 49 1.41 5.09 -4.03
N SER A 50 0.38 5.91 -3.79
CA SER A 50 0.52 7.38 -3.68
C SER A 50 0.82 7.88 -2.25
N VAL A 51 0.66 7.04 -1.22
CA VAL A 51 0.73 7.43 0.20
C VAL A 51 2.17 7.75 0.65
N CYS A 52 3.11 6.82 0.48
CA CYS A 52 4.53 7.03 0.77
C CYS A 52 5.41 6.05 -0.03
N SER A 53 6.74 6.27 -0.01
CA SER A 53 7.69 5.42 -0.72
C SER A 53 7.68 3.96 -0.24
N SER A 54 7.58 3.73 1.08
CA SER A 54 7.52 2.38 1.66
C SER A 54 6.27 1.61 1.21
N TRP A 55 5.11 2.27 1.19
CA TRP A 55 3.86 1.67 0.70
C TRP A 55 3.93 1.35 -0.78
N ARG A 56 4.49 2.25 -1.58
CA ARG A 56 4.72 2.03 -3.02
C ARG A 56 5.62 0.83 -3.26
N SER A 57 6.74 0.73 -2.55
CA SER A 57 7.65 -0.42 -2.68
C SER A 57 6.95 -1.73 -2.33
N LEU A 58 6.19 -1.77 -1.23
CA LEU A 58 5.45 -2.97 -0.83
C LEU A 58 4.35 -3.35 -1.81
N ALA A 59 3.55 -2.38 -2.26
CA ALA A 59 2.46 -2.62 -3.21
C ALA A 59 2.99 -3.16 -4.54
N LEU A 60 4.09 -2.60 -5.06
CA LEU A 60 4.75 -3.08 -6.28
C LEU A 60 5.38 -4.46 -6.10
N SER A 61 5.88 -4.80 -4.90
CA SER A 61 6.46 -6.11 -4.60
C SER A 61 5.42 -7.18 -4.24
N THR A 62 4.12 -6.87 -4.28
CA THR A 62 3.03 -7.78 -3.90
C THR A 62 2.17 -8.14 -5.12
N PRO A 63 2.51 -9.19 -5.89
CA PRO A 63 1.87 -9.50 -7.17
C PRO A 63 0.35 -9.69 -7.09
N ARG A 64 -0.17 -10.24 -5.99
CA ARG A 64 -1.62 -10.48 -5.80
C ARG A 64 -2.48 -9.21 -5.84
N LEU A 65 -1.91 -8.03 -5.59
CA LEU A 65 -2.63 -6.75 -5.68
C LEU A 65 -2.88 -6.32 -7.13
N TRP A 66 -2.20 -6.96 -8.09
CA TRP A 66 -2.22 -6.65 -9.52
C TRP A 66 -2.78 -7.80 -10.36
N GLN A 67 -3.25 -8.87 -9.72
CA GLN A 67 -3.91 -9.98 -10.40
C GLN A 67 -5.35 -9.56 -10.72
N THR A 68 -5.69 -9.54 -12.00
CA THR A 68 -7.04 -9.31 -12.53
C THR A 68 -7.87 -10.59 -12.51
#